data_AF-B5JKW3-F1
#
_entry.id   AF-B5JKW3-F1
#
_cell.length_a   1.000
_cell.length_b   1.000
_cell.length_c   1.000
_cell.angle_alpha   90.00
_cell.angle_beta   90.00
_cell.angle_gamma   90.00
#
_symmetry.space_group_name_H-M   'P 1'
#
loop_
_entity.id
_entity.type
_entity.pdbx_description
1 polymer ?
#
loop_
_entity_poly.entity_id
_entity_poly.type
_entity_poly.pdbx_seq_one_letter_code
_entity_poly.pdbx_strand_id
1 'polypeptide(L)'
;MSLFLKERFAMSIRGCPASKLIRLFKKSESHEMGVSLSQLEAHHLCGGDPFGVVDQLIDAKRDGIELEWDRACAIDLATMNTDDSLSLAIERAKSSIHDSFEMELSSSGKRSWILTITVSHKVNLHRYVGGADFPVLKERTIQRIEEFYESKKETIASIFPIQDLKSYILEKSTDVGTKLTITDIEIELQN
;
A
#
# COMPACT_ATOMS: atom_id res chain seq x y z
N MET A 1 16.13 -18.51 -34.73
CA MET A 1 17.06 -17.47 -34.23
C MET A 1 16.86 -16.08 -34.88
N SER A 2 15.88 -15.89 -35.77
CA SER A 2 15.67 -14.62 -36.51
C SER A 2 14.50 -13.73 -36.04
N LEU A 3 13.69 -14.18 -35.07
CA LEU A 3 12.41 -13.54 -34.73
C LEU A 3 12.49 -12.16 -34.06
N PHE A 4 13.69 -11.66 -33.71
CA PHE A 4 13.84 -10.38 -33.01
C PHE A 4 14.89 -9.44 -33.63
N LEU A 5 15.31 -9.66 -34.89
CA LEU A 5 16.42 -8.88 -35.45
C LEU A 5 16.06 -7.38 -35.60
N LYS A 6 14.84 -7.10 -36.04
CA LYS A 6 14.34 -5.72 -36.24
C LYS A 6 14.19 -5.00 -34.90
N GLU A 7 13.63 -5.70 -33.91
CA GLU A 7 13.39 -5.22 -32.55
C GLU A 7 14.72 -4.93 -31.86
N ARG A 8 15.73 -5.80 -32.01
CA ARG A 8 17.07 -5.58 -31.47
C ARG A 8 17.72 -4.33 -32.04
N PHE A 9 17.60 -4.14 -33.34
CA PHE A 9 18.15 -2.97 -34.01
C PHE A 9 17.44 -1.68 -33.53
N ALA A 10 16.10 -1.69 -33.48
CA ALA A 10 15.31 -0.56 -33.01
C ALA A 10 15.57 -0.21 -31.52
N MET A 11 15.68 -1.22 -30.65
CA MET A 11 16.07 -1.04 -29.23
C MET A 11 17.47 -0.46 -29.11
N SER A 12 18.42 -0.93 -29.92
CA SER A 12 19.80 -0.44 -29.90
C SER A 12 19.90 1.03 -30.28
N ILE A 13 19.10 1.50 -31.25
CA ILE A 13 19.04 2.92 -31.63
C ILE A 13 18.49 3.78 -30.47
N ARG A 14 17.53 3.24 -29.71
CA ARG A 14 16.92 3.90 -28.54
C ARG A 14 17.75 3.82 -27.26
N GLY A 15 18.88 3.10 -27.28
CA GLY A 15 19.76 2.93 -26.13
C GLY A 15 19.31 1.84 -25.14
N CYS A 16 18.36 0.98 -25.51
CA CYS A 16 17.87 -0.09 -24.64
C CYS A 16 18.75 -1.35 -24.73
N PRO A 17 18.92 -2.10 -23.63
CA PRO A 17 19.68 -3.35 -23.59
C PRO A 17 18.89 -4.50 -24.23
N ALA A 18 18.81 -4.51 -25.56
CA ALA A 18 17.94 -5.40 -26.35
C ALA A 18 18.06 -6.88 -25.98
N SER A 19 19.28 -7.40 -25.84
CA SER A 19 19.52 -8.81 -25.50
C SER A 19 18.93 -9.18 -24.14
N LYS A 20 19.00 -8.27 -23.16
CA LYS A 20 18.49 -8.49 -21.81
C LYS A 20 16.96 -8.40 -21.80
N LEU A 21 16.37 -7.41 -22.47
CA LEU A 21 14.92 -7.24 -22.56
C LEU A 21 14.24 -8.40 -23.28
N ILE A 22 14.83 -8.94 -24.36
CA ILE A 22 14.27 -10.12 -25.04
C ILE A 22 14.30 -11.36 -24.14
N ARG A 23 15.37 -11.52 -23.34
CA ARG A 23 15.44 -12.62 -22.37
C ARG A 23 14.38 -12.45 -21.28
N LEU A 24 14.18 -11.22 -20.82
CA LEU A 24 13.16 -10.88 -19.84
C LEU A 24 11.74 -11.14 -20.40
N PHE A 25 11.48 -10.74 -21.63
CA PHE A 25 10.22 -11.03 -22.34
C PHE A 25 9.92 -12.54 -22.40
N LYS A 26 10.93 -13.36 -22.73
CA LYS A 26 10.74 -14.82 -22.70
C LYS A 26 10.43 -15.35 -21.30
N LYS A 27 10.98 -14.72 -20.25
CA LYS A 27 10.69 -15.07 -18.85
C LYS A 27 9.27 -14.65 -18.46
N SER A 28 8.79 -13.47 -18.88
CA SER A 28 7.41 -13.03 -18.61
C SER A 28 6.38 -13.90 -19.34
N GLU A 29 6.66 -14.28 -20.59
CA GLU A 29 5.82 -15.22 -21.36
C GLU A 29 5.74 -16.60 -20.70
N SER A 30 6.85 -17.14 -20.20
CA SER A 30 6.86 -18.45 -19.55
C SER A 30 6.07 -18.49 -18.24
N HIS A 31 5.75 -17.34 -17.66
CA HIS A 31 4.94 -17.22 -16.45
C HIS A 31 3.55 -16.62 -16.73
N GLU A 32 3.18 -16.47 -18.01
CA GLU A 32 1.87 -15.96 -18.45
C GLU A 32 1.56 -14.58 -17.86
N MET A 33 2.53 -13.66 -17.90
CA MET A 33 2.36 -12.30 -17.37
C MET A 33 1.64 -11.36 -18.37
N GLY A 34 1.51 -11.75 -19.64
CA GLY A 34 0.82 -10.95 -20.67
C GLY A 34 1.53 -9.64 -21.03
N VAL A 35 2.82 -9.49 -20.72
CA VAL A 35 3.59 -8.25 -20.94
C VAL A 35 4.27 -8.27 -22.29
N SER A 36 4.06 -7.24 -23.11
CA SER A 36 4.70 -7.10 -24.41
C SER A 36 6.15 -6.62 -24.31
N LEU A 37 6.97 -6.96 -25.30
CA LEU A 37 8.35 -6.45 -25.39
C LEU A 37 8.39 -4.91 -25.43
N SER A 38 7.41 -4.27 -26.07
CA SER A 38 7.29 -2.81 -26.13
C SER A 38 7.01 -2.18 -24.76
N GLN A 39 6.23 -2.83 -23.90
CA GLN A 39 5.99 -2.37 -22.52
C GLN A 39 7.25 -2.48 -21.66
N LEU A 40 7.99 -3.59 -21.76
CA LEU A 40 9.26 -3.76 -21.04
C LEU A 40 10.26 -2.69 -21.46
N GLU A 41 10.32 -2.40 -22.76
CA GLU A 41 11.18 -1.37 -23.29
C GLU A 41 10.75 0.04 -22.86
N ALA A 42 9.46 0.35 -22.93
CA ALA A 42 8.92 1.64 -22.52
C ALA A 42 9.25 1.92 -21.05
N HIS A 43 9.05 0.94 -20.17
CA HIS A 43 9.38 1.08 -18.74
C HIS A 43 10.87 1.34 -18.51
N HIS A 44 11.74 0.64 -19.24
CA HIS A 44 13.18 0.90 -19.19
C HIS A 44 13.54 2.31 -19.64
N LEU A 45 12.93 2.79 -20.73
CA LEU A 45 13.15 4.15 -21.25
C LEU A 45 12.64 5.24 -20.31
N CYS A 46 11.60 4.94 -19.52
CA CYS A 46 11.13 5.81 -18.45
C CYS A 46 12.06 5.84 -17.21
N GLY A 47 13.13 5.05 -17.22
CA GLY A 47 14.10 4.97 -16.12
C GLY A 47 13.75 3.94 -15.03
N GLY A 48 12.70 3.15 -15.22
CA GLY A 48 12.33 2.07 -14.30
C GLY A 48 13.15 0.79 -14.49
N ASP A 49 12.97 -0.16 -13.57
CA ASP A 49 13.61 -1.47 -13.63
C ASP A 49 12.63 -2.56 -14.09
N PRO A 50 12.56 -2.86 -15.40
CA PRO A 50 11.66 -3.91 -15.88
C PRO A 50 12.07 -5.30 -15.37
N PHE A 51 13.35 -5.51 -15.02
CA PHE A 51 13.82 -6.81 -14.52
C PHE A 51 13.26 -7.06 -13.13
N GLY A 52 13.42 -6.08 -12.22
CA GLY A 52 12.80 -6.09 -10.90
C GLY A 52 11.29 -6.25 -10.96
N VAL A 53 10.61 -5.48 -11.82
CA VAL A 53 9.14 -5.55 -11.94
C VAL A 53 8.65 -6.94 -12.35
N VAL A 54 9.24 -7.57 -13.39
CA VAL A 54 8.83 -8.93 -13.79
C VAL A 54 9.08 -9.94 -12.68
N ASP A 55 10.20 -9.83 -11.96
CA ASP A 55 10.54 -10.75 -10.87
C ASP A 55 9.52 -10.60 -9.72
N GLN A 56 9.20 -9.37 -9.36
CA GLN A 56 8.20 -9.07 -8.33
C GLN A 56 6.77 -9.48 -8.74
N LEU A 57 6.41 -9.38 -10.02
CA LEU A 57 5.11 -9.88 -10.52
C LEU A 57 5.01 -11.40 -10.44
N ILE A 58 6.11 -12.11 -10.71
CA ILE A 58 6.17 -13.56 -10.54
C ILE A 58 6.00 -13.92 -9.05
N ASP A 59 6.68 -13.19 -8.15
CA ASP A 59 6.54 -13.38 -6.71
C ASP A 59 5.12 -13.07 -6.21
N ALA A 60 4.50 -11.97 -6.67
CA ALA A 60 3.12 -11.61 -6.35
C ALA A 60 2.14 -12.70 -6.81
N LYS A 61 2.27 -13.20 -8.05
CA LYS A 61 1.44 -14.30 -8.58
C LYS A 61 1.60 -15.59 -7.77
N ARG A 62 2.83 -15.92 -7.33
CA ARG A 62 3.10 -17.08 -6.46
C ARG A 62 2.38 -16.95 -5.12
N ASP A 63 2.33 -15.75 -4.57
CA ASP A 63 1.69 -15.44 -3.30
C ASP A 63 0.17 -15.18 -3.42
N GLY A 64 -0.40 -15.34 -4.62
CA GLY A 64 -1.83 -15.17 -4.87
C GLY A 64 -2.29 -13.71 -4.88
N ILE A 65 -1.38 -12.76 -5.06
CA ILE A 65 -1.66 -11.33 -5.13
C ILE A 65 -1.85 -10.95 -6.60
N GLU A 66 -3.04 -10.44 -6.93
CA GLU A 66 -3.32 -9.91 -8.26
C GLU A 66 -2.68 -8.52 -8.40
N LEU A 67 -1.65 -8.43 -9.24
CA LEU A 67 -0.96 -7.18 -9.54
C LEU A 67 -0.72 -7.10 -11.04
N GLU A 68 -1.25 -6.05 -11.66
CA GLU A 68 -1.05 -5.79 -13.09
C GLU A 68 0.30 -5.12 -13.37
N TRP A 69 0.83 -5.36 -14.58
CA TRP A 69 2.09 -4.77 -15.05
C TRP A 69 2.13 -3.26 -14.89
N ASP A 70 1.11 -2.55 -15.39
CA ASP A 70 1.08 -1.08 -15.35
C ASP A 70 1.10 -0.55 -13.90
N ARG A 71 0.48 -1.29 -12.98
CA ARG A 71 0.46 -0.92 -11.56
C ARG A 71 1.81 -1.17 -10.89
N ALA A 72 2.45 -2.30 -11.18
CA ALA A 72 3.78 -2.60 -10.68
C ALA A 72 4.82 -1.60 -11.20
N CYS A 73 4.72 -1.21 -12.48
CA CYS A 73 5.54 -0.14 -13.07
C CYS A 73 5.32 1.21 -12.39
N ALA A 74 4.06 1.57 -12.11
CA ALA A 74 3.76 2.82 -11.42
C ALA A 74 4.35 2.85 -10.01
N ILE A 75 4.30 1.73 -9.28
CA ILE A 75 4.92 1.60 -7.95
C ILE A 75 6.44 1.69 -8.07
N ASP A 76 7.07 0.95 -8.97
CA ASP A 76 8.52 0.97 -9.22
C ASP A 76 9.02 2.40 -9.43
N LEU A 77 8.40 3.14 -10.35
CA LEU A 77 8.75 4.54 -10.63
C LEU A 77 8.47 5.47 -9.43
N ALA A 78 7.37 5.26 -8.71
CA ALA A 78 7.02 6.08 -7.55
C ALA A 78 7.97 5.86 -6.36
N THR A 79 8.56 4.66 -6.24
CA THR A 79 9.51 4.32 -5.19
C THR A 79 10.96 4.64 -5.53
N MET A 80 11.22 5.15 -6.73
CA MET A 80 12.58 5.45 -7.18
C MET A 80 13.23 6.51 -6.27
N ASN A 81 14.41 6.18 -5.73
CA ASN A 81 15.15 7.01 -4.75
C ASN A 81 14.47 7.20 -3.40
N THR A 82 13.58 6.29 -3.00
CA THR A 82 12.99 6.24 -1.65
C THR A 82 13.46 4.99 -0.91
N ASP A 83 13.21 4.93 0.41
CA ASP A 83 13.45 3.72 1.20
C ASP A 83 12.38 2.63 0.96
N ASP A 84 11.29 2.98 0.28
CA ASP A 84 10.27 2.04 -0.16
C ASP A 84 10.68 1.38 -1.50
N SER A 85 10.08 0.23 -1.80
CA SER A 85 10.30 -0.49 -3.06
C SER A 85 9.08 -1.30 -3.46
N LEU A 86 8.99 -1.71 -4.73
CA LEU A 86 7.92 -2.60 -5.19
C LEU A 86 7.87 -3.92 -4.39
N SER A 87 9.03 -4.50 -4.08
CA SER A 87 9.10 -5.74 -3.29
C SER A 87 8.56 -5.53 -1.87
N LEU A 88 8.94 -4.43 -1.23
CA LEU A 88 8.46 -4.08 0.10
C LEU A 88 6.95 -3.78 0.10
N ALA A 89 6.44 -3.14 -0.95
CA ALA A 89 5.01 -2.89 -1.12
C ALA A 89 4.21 -4.20 -1.22
N ILE A 90 4.69 -5.17 -2.00
CA ILE A 90 4.06 -6.50 -2.12
C ILE A 90 4.10 -7.25 -0.79
N GLU A 91 5.24 -7.23 -0.09
CA GLU A 91 5.38 -7.86 1.23
C GLU A 91 4.39 -7.26 2.26
N ARG A 92 4.29 -5.93 2.30
CA ARG A 92 3.37 -5.18 3.17
C ARG A 92 1.90 -5.26 2.75
N ALA A 93 1.59 -5.70 1.53
CA ALA A 93 0.22 -5.98 1.11
C ALA A 93 -0.28 -7.31 1.69
N LYS A 94 0.63 -8.24 1.98
CA LYS A 94 0.35 -9.54 2.59
C LYS A 94 0.32 -9.48 4.12
N SER A 95 1.37 -8.91 4.70
CA SER A 95 1.58 -8.86 6.14
C SER A 95 0.93 -7.62 6.74
N SER A 96 0.22 -7.78 7.85
CA SER A 96 -0.31 -6.65 8.60
C SER A 96 0.83 -5.88 9.28
N ILE A 97 0.79 -4.56 9.17
CA ILE A 97 1.64 -3.61 9.87
C ILE A 97 0.84 -3.08 11.06
N HIS A 98 1.49 -2.90 12.19
CA HIS A 98 0.89 -2.38 13.41
C HIS A 98 1.51 -1.03 13.75
N ASP A 99 0.74 0.03 13.63
CA ASP A 99 1.15 1.38 14.02
C ASP A 99 0.31 1.84 15.20
N SER A 100 0.98 2.20 16.29
CA SER A 100 0.34 2.62 17.55
C SER A 100 0.51 4.10 17.79
N PHE A 101 -0.50 4.73 18.40
CA PHE A 101 -0.42 6.09 18.91
C PHE A 101 -1.29 6.25 20.16
N GLU A 102 -0.94 7.24 20.98
CA GLU A 102 -1.69 7.59 22.17
C GLU A 102 -2.50 8.87 21.94
N MET A 103 -3.67 8.97 22.58
CA MET A 103 -4.45 10.18 22.64
C MET A 103 -5.15 10.34 23.99
N GLU A 104 -5.32 11.58 24.43
CA GLU A 104 -6.03 11.94 25.65
C GLU A 104 -7.41 12.53 25.30
N LEU A 105 -8.46 11.99 25.89
CA LEU A 105 -9.82 12.51 25.80
C LEU A 105 -10.21 13.12 27.14
N SER A 106 -10.26 14.45 27.20
CA SER A 106 -10.68 15.20 28.38
C SER A 106 -12.04 15.85 28.15
N SER A 107 -12.98 15.64 29.07
CA SER A 107 -14.23 16.41 29.13
C SER A 107 -14.13 17.41 30.26
N SER A 108 -14.43 18.68 29.97
CA SER A 108 -14.41 19.80 30.91
C SER A 108 -14.86 19.42 32.34
N GLY A 109 -13.90 19.26 33.25
CA GLY A 109 -14.11 19.02 34.69
C GLY A 109 -14.35 17.57 35.14
N LYS A 110 -14.25 16.55 34.27
CA LYS A 110 -14.32 15.12 34.62
C LYS A 110 -13.06 14.36 34.17
N ARG A 111 -12.90 13.13 34.69
CA ARG A 111 -11.82 12.18 34.38
C ARG A 111 -11.34 12.29 32.92
N SER A 112 -10.03 12.44 32.73
CA SER A 112 -9.39 12.22 31.45
C SER A 112 -9.27 10.73 31.19
N TRP A 113 -9.42 10.34 29.93
CA TRP A 113 -9.16 8.99 29.46
C TRP A 113 -7.94 9.03 28.56
N ILE A 114 -6.95 8.20 28.86
CA ILE A 114 -5.79 8.00 27.99
C ILE A 114 -6.03 6.71 27.23
N LEU A 115 -6.01 6.80 25.90
CA LEU A 115 -6.21 5.69 24.99
C LEU A 115 -4.92 5.39 24.26
N THR A 116 -4.50 4.13 24.25
CA THR A 116 -3.50 3.61 23.31
C THR A 116 -4.25 2.92 22.18
N ILE A 117 -4.14 3.44 20.97
CA ILE A 117 -4.76 2.88 19.77
C ILE A 117 -3.68 2.24 18.90
N THR A 118 -3.86 0.97 18.58
CA THR A 118 -3.03 0.23 17.62
C THR A 118 -3.85 -0.06 16.37
N VAL A 119 -3.44 0.55 15.25
CA VAL A 119 -4.08 0.34 13.96
C VAL A 119 -3.31 -0.74 13.21
N SER A 120 -3.97 -1.86 12.98
CA SER A 120 -3.48 -2.93 12.11
C SER A 120 -3.93 -2.66 10.69
N HIS A 121 -2.99 -2.48 9.76
CA HIS A 121 -3.30 -2.16 8.36
C HIS A 121 -2.40 -2.91 7.39
N LYS A 122 -2.85 -3.00 6.14
CA LYS A 122 -2.11 -3.56 5.01
C LYS A 122 -1.95 -2.52 3.93
N VAL A 123 -0.92 -2.68 3.11
CA VAL A 123 -0.74 -1.83 1.94
C VAL A 123 -1.73 -2.22 0.84
N ASN A 124 -2.43 -1.23 0.30
CA ASN A 124 -3.30 -1.39 -0.86
C ASN A 124 -2.54 -1.04 -2.14
N LEU A 125 -2.13 -2.07 -2.91
CA LEU A 125 -1.37 -1.88 -4.14
C LEU A 125 -2.12 -1.01 -5.17
N HIS A 126 -3.45 -1.11 -5.26
CA HIS A 126 -4.28 -0.28 -6.14
C HIS A 126 -4.38 1.19 -5.72
N ARG A 127 -4.01 1.54 -4.49
CA ARG A 127 -3.94 2.93 -3.99
C ARG A 127 -2.53 3.37 -3.60
N TYR A 128 -1.51 2.53 -3.85
CA TYR A 128 -0.13 2.81 -3.51
C TYR A 128 0.39 4.16 -4.05
N VAL A 129 0.21 4.38 -5.34
CA VAL A 129 0.63 5.63 -6.00
C VAL A 129 -0.43 6.70 -5.76
N GLY A 130 -0.02 7.80 -5.14
CA GLY A 130 -0.87 8.95 -4.84
C GLY A 130 -1.76 8.80 -3.61
N GLY A 131 -1.76 7.65 -2.94
CA GLY A 131 -2.46 7.45 -1.68
C GLY A 131 -1.70 8.09 -0.52
N ALA A 132 -2.44 8.65 0.44
CA ALA A 132 -1.85 9.22 1.64
C ALA A 132 -1.27 8.14 2.59
N ASP A 133 -0.27 8.53 3.36
CA ASP A 133 0.42 7.68 4.34
C ASP A 133 -0.28 7.62 5.71
N PHE A 134 0.32 6.85 6.62
CA PHE A 134 -0.17 6.67 7.99
C PHE A 134 -0.44 7.98 8.76
N PRO A 135 0.35 9.06 8.65
CA PRO A 135 0.04 10.32 9.35
C PRO A 135 -1.36 10.86 9.02
N VAL A 136 -1.80 10.77 7.77
CA VAL A 136 -3.14 11.21 7.37
C VAL A 136 -4.22 10.25 7.87
N LEU A 137 -3.94 8.94 7.85
CA LEU A 137 -4.85 7.94 8.41
C LEU A 137 -5.03 8.14 9.93
N LYS A 138 -3.94 8.43 10.65
CA LYS A 138 -3.93 8.71 12.07
C LYS A 138 -4.80 9.92 12.40
N GLU A 139 -4.60 11.05 11.75
CA GLU A 139 -5.39 12.28 11.99
C GLU A 139 -6.89 12.04 11.75
N ARG A 140 -7.25 11.34 10.67
CA ARG A 140 -8.65 10.98 10.41
C ARG A 140 -9.23 10.04 11.48
N THR A 141 -8.43 9.11 11.97
CA THR A 141 -8.85 8.18 13.04
C THR A 141 -9.07 8.94 14.34
N ILE A 142 -8.18 9.86 14.71
CA ILE A 142 -8.33 10.76 15.86
C ILE A 142 -9.64 11.56 15.74
N GLN A 143 -9.88 12.21 14.59
CA GLN A 143 -11.10 12.96 14.36
C GLN A 143 -12.36 12.10 14.57
N ARG A 144 -12.38 10.85 14.11
CA ARG A 144 -13.52 9.94 14.32
C ARG A 144 -13.71 9.55 15.78
N ILE A 145 -12.62 9.37 16.51
CA ILE A 145 -12.67 9.06 17.95
C ILE A 145 -13.26 10.26 18.70
N GLU A 146 -12.83 11.48 18.38
CA GLU A 146 -13.36 12.71 18.98
C GLU A 146 -14.85 12.91 18.66
N GLU A 147 -15.26 12.71 17.40
CA GLU A 147 -16.67 12.76 16.98
C GLU A 147 -17.54 11.75 17.76
N PHE A 148 -17.04 10.52 17.90
CA PHE A 148 -17.74 9.48 18.66
C PHE A 148 -17.85 9.85 20.14
N TYR A 149 -16.75 10.32 20.74
CA TYR A 149 -16.70 10.75 22.13
C TYR A 149 -17.71 11.87 22.41
N GLU A 150 -17.76 12.88 21.54
CA GLU A 150 -18.69 14.00 21.64
C GLU A 150 -20.16 13.53 21.57
N SER A 151 -20.46 12.58 20.68
CA SER A 151 -21.82 12.06 20.49
C SER A 151 -22.34 11.22 21.67
N LYS A 152 -21.45 10.59 22.45
CA LYS A 152 -21.80 9.67 23.55
C LYS A 152 -21.32 10.15 24.93
N LYS A 153 -21.11 11.46 25.11
CA LYS A 153 -20.61 12.07 26.35
C LYS A 153 -21.31 11.58 27.63
N GLU A 154 -22.63 11.43 27.60
CA GLU A 154 -23.41 11.02 28.77
C GLU A 154 -23.16 9.56 29.17
N THR A 155 -23.04 8.65 28.19
CA THR A 155 -22.77 7.22 28.40
C THR A 155 -21.32 6.98 28.84
N ILE A 156 -20.37 7.68 28.21
CA ILE A 156 -18.93 7.52 28.45
C ILE A 156 -18.52 7.99 29.85
N ALA A 157 -19.31 8.87 30.47
CA ALA A 157 -19.08 9.29 31.86
C ALA A 157 -19.13 8.14 32.87
N SER A 158 -19.74 6.99 32.51
CA SER A 158 -19.86 5.80 33.36
C SER A 158 -18.91 4.68 32.94
N ILE A 159 -18.93 4.27 31.67
CA ILE A 159 -18.13 3.18 31.08
C ILE A 159 -17.77 3.58 29.65
N PHE A 160 -16.51 3.39 29.24
CA PHE A 160 -16.07 3.66 27.87
C PHE A 160 -16.40 2.47 26.94
N PRO A 161 -17.28 2.63 25.92
CA PRO A 161 -17.71 1.52 25.07
C PRO A 161 -16.70 1.26 23.94
N ILE A 162 -15.63 0.51 24.24
CA ILE A 162 -14.56 0.21 23.28
C ILE A 162 -15.08 -0.48 22.01
N GLN A 163 -15.96 -1.46 22.14
CA GLN A 163 -16.46 -2.25 21.00
C GLN A 163 -17.29 -1.41 20.01
N ASP A 164 -18.12 -0.50 20.54
CA ASP A 164 -18.88 0.43 19.72
C ASP A 164 -17.95 1.39 18.97
N LEU A 165 -16.88 1.87 19.62
CA LEU A 165 -15.91 2.77 18.99
C LEU A 165 -15.16 2.06 17.86
N LYS A 166 -14.71 0.81 18.08
CA LYS A 166 -14.06 0.00 17.03
C LYS A 166 -14.97 -0.15 15.81
N SER A 167 -16.22 -0.53 16.04
CA SER A 167 -17.23 -0.70 14.98
C SER A 167 -17.48 0.61 14.23
N TYR A 168 -17.60 1.73 14.96
CA TYR A 168 -17.80 3.05 14.39
C TYR A 168 -16.66 3.48 13.46
N ILE A 169 -15.40 3.24 13.86
CA ILE A 169 -14.24 3.60 13.02
C ILE A 169 -14.21 2.75 11.75
N LEU A 170 -14.45 1.43 11.86
CA LEU A 170 -14.46 0.53 10.72
C LEU A 170 -15.60 0.85 9.73
N GLU A 171 -16.77 1.23 10.23
CA GLU A 171 -17.93 1.63 9.40
C GLU A 171 -17.69 2.93 8.62
N LYS A 172 -16.90 3.88 9.17
CA LYS A 172 -16.70 5.20 8.57
C LYS A 172 -15.60 5.26 7.49
N SER A 173 -15.00 4.12 7.14
CA SER A 173 -14.00 3.98 6.07
C SER A 173 -12.91 5.07 6.10
N THR A 174 -12.20 5.19 7.23
CA THR A 174 -11.13 6.19 7.42
C THR A 174 -9.95 6.03 6.45
N ASP A 175 -9.83 4.87 5.82
CA ASP A 175 -8.79 4.49 4.87
C ASP A 175 -9.05 4.92 3.41
N VAL A 176 -10.20 5.57 3.13
CA VAL A 176 -10.51 6.04 1.78
C VAL A 176 -9.49 7.09 1.31
N GLY A 177 -8.82 6.81 0.19
CA GLY A 177 -7.79 7.69 -0.37
C GLY A 177 -6.42 7.60 0.31
N THR A 178 -6.23 6.65 1.23
CA THR A 178 -4.90 6.30 1.73
C THR A 178 -4.34 5.10 0.95
N LYS A 179 -3.01 4.93 0.98
CA LYS A 179 -2.35 3.73 0.44
C LYS A 179 -2.52 2.50 1.35
N LEU A 180 -3.28 2.64 2.43
CA LEU A 180 -3.46 1.65 3.48
C LEU A 180 -4.90 1.12 3.46
N THR A 181 -5.09 -0.07 3.99
CA THR A 181 -6.40 -0.66 4.27
C THR A 181 -6.38 -1.19 5.69
N ILE A 182 -7.25 -0.65 6.52
CA ILE A 182 -7.36 -1.08 7.93
C ILE A 182 -7.92 -2.50 7.96
N THR A 183 -7.24 -3.38 8.68
CA THR A 183 -7.71 -4.75 8.94
C THR A 183 -8.33 -4.87 10.33
N ASP A 184 -7.72 -4.22 11.32
CA ASP A 184 -8.21 -4.26 12.69
C ASP A 184 -7.75 -3.02 13.47
N ILE A 185 -8.44 -2.72 14.56
CA ILE A 185 -8.07 -1.65 15.49
C ILE A 185 -8.17 -2.19 16.91
N GLU A 186 -7.06 -2.13 17.63
CA GLU A 186 -6.98 -2.41 19.06
C GLU A 186 -6.98 -1.09 19.83
N ILE A 187 -7.74 -1.05 20.94
CA ILE A 187 -7.90 0.15 21.76
C ILE A 187 -7.77 -0.29 23.21
N GLU A 188 -6.77 0.24 23.90
CA GLU A 188 -6.50 -0.01 25.31
C GLU A 188 -6.71 1.28 26.11
N LEU A 189 -7.39 1.17 27.25
CA LEU A 189 -7.54 2.26 28.21
C LEU A 189 -6.39 2.19 29.20
N GLN A 190 -5.58 3.25 29.27
CA GLN A 190 -4.65 3.42 30.38
C GLN A 190 -5.42 3.97 31.58
N ASN A 191 -5.39 3.22 32.68
CA ASN A 191 -5.99 3.59 33.97
C ASN A 191 -5.09 4.52 34.78
#